data_AF-A0A8B9Q3T9-F1
#
_entry.id   AF-A0A8B9Q3T9-F1
#
_cell.length_a   1.000
_cell.length_b   1.000
_cell.length_c   1.000
_cell.angle_alpha   90.00
_cell.angle_beta   90.00
_cell.angle_gamma   90.00
#
_symmetry.space_group_name_H-M   'P 1'
#
loop_
_entity.id
_entity.type
_entity.pdbx_description
1 polymer ?
#
loop_
_entity_poly.entity_id
_entity_poly.type
_entity_poly.pdbx_seq_one_letter_code
_entity_poly.pdbx_strand_id
1 'polypeptide(L)'
;MFATILVGDSGVGKTSLLVQFDQGKFIPGSFSATVGIGFTVMLLGDSGVGKSCFLSRFKDGAFLSGTFIATVGIDFRNKVVAVDGVKVKLQIWDTAGQERFRSVTHAYYRDAQALLLLYDITSKISFDNIRAWLSEIHEYAQKDVVIMLLGNKADMSGERAVRTEDGASLAREYGVPFMETSAKTGLNVELAFLAVAKELKQRAVQAPGEPRFQIHDYVESQRSKSSCCAFA
;
A
#
# COMPACT_ATOMS: atom_id res chain seq x y z
N MET A 1 -16.67 -32.36 7.49
CA MET A 1 -16.41 -31.03 8.07
C MET A 1 -17.46 -30.09 7.49
N PHE A 2 -18.42 -29.63 8.30
CA PHE A 2 -19.50 -28.76 7.83
C PHE A 2 -19.07 -27.30 8.01
N ALA A 3 -19.23 -26.48 6.97
CA ALA A 3 -19.02 -25.04 7.05
C ALA A 3 -20.38 -24.36 7.24
N THR A 4 -20.50 -23.53 8.28
CA THR A 4 -21.69 -22.73 8.53
C THR A 4 -21.46 -21.32 7.99
N ILE A 5 -22.32 -20.85 7.10
CA ILE A 5 -22.27 -19.51 6.49
C ILE A 5 -23.44 -18.68 7.03
N LEU A 6 -23.13 -17.49 7.53
CA LEU A 6 -24.13 -16.54 8.05
C LEU A 6 -24.35 -15.43 7.01
N VAL A 7 -25.58 -15.36 6.47
CA VAL A 7 -25.98 -14.41 5.42
C VAL A 7 -27.03 -13.44 5.96
N GLY A 8 -26.96 -12.18 5.52
CA GLY A 8 -27.90 -11.12 5.90
C GLY A 8 -27.34 -9.75 5.55
N ASP A 9 -28.19 -8.72 5.57
CA ASP A 9 -27.85 -7.36 5.14
C ASP A 9 -26.76 -6.71 6.03
N SER A 10 -26.15 -5.62 5.56
CA SER A 10 -25.14 -4.90 6.34
C SER A 10 -25.75 -4.41 7.68
N GLY A 11 -24.95 -4.42 8.75
CA GLY A 11 -25.38 -3.93 10.06
C GLY A 11 -26.25 -4.88 10.91
N VAL A 12 -26.76 -5.99 10.37
CA VAL A 12 -27.68 -6.90 11.12
C VAL A 12 -27.02 -7.77 12.19
N GLY A 13 -25.79 -7.47 12.62
CA GLY A 13 -25.16 -8.15 13.76
C GLY A 13 -24.62 -9.56 13.51
N LYS A 14 -24.47 -10.01 12.25
CA LYS A 14 -23.90 -11.33 11.89
C LYS A 14 -22.57 -11.63 12.60
N THR A 15 -21.73 -10.61 12.72
CA THR A 15 -20.46 -10.68 13.43
C THR A 15 -20.64 -10.91 14.92
N SER A 16 -21.50 -10.11 15.57
CA SER A 16 -21.78 -10.21 16.99
C SER A 16 -22.32 -11.61 17.33
N LEU A 17 -23.10 -12.19 16.41
CA LEU A 17 -23.61 -13.55 16.52
C LEU A 17 -22.49 -14.61 16.46
N LEU A 18 -21.51 -14.44 15.56
CA LEU A 18 -20.33 -15.31 15.48
C LEU A 18 -19.45 -15.22 16.74
N VAL A 19 -19.20 -14.01 17.25
CA VAL A 19 -18.42 -13.80 18.47
C VAL A 19 -19.11 -14.41 19.68
N GLN A 20 -20.44 -14.26 19.79
CA GLN A 20 -21.21 -14.88 20.85
C GLN A 20 -21.17 -16.41 20.79
N PHE A 21 -21.22 -16.99 19.59
CA PHE A 21 -21.15 -18.44 19.41
C PHE A 21 -19.78 -19.02 19.82
N ASP A 22 -18.69 -18.33 19.46
CA ASP A 22 -17.32 -18.79 19.74
C ASP A 22 -16.87 -18.50 21.19
N GLN A 23 -17.26 -17.35 21.75
CA GLN A 23 -16.69 -16.84 23.01
C GLN A 23 -17.72 -16.67 24.14
N GLY A 24 -19.00 -16.96 23.89
CA GLY A 24 -20.08 -16.84 24.88
C GLY A 24 -20.38 -15.41 25.34
N LYS A 25 -19.84 -14.39 24.65
CA LYS A 25 -19.99 -12.96 25.01
C LYS A 25 -20.65 -12.19 23.89
N PHE A 26 -21.74 -11.49 24.22
CA PHE A 26 -22.38 -10.52 23.34
C PHE A 26 -21.80 -9.14 23.64
N ILE A 27 -21.23 -8.46 22.63
CA ILE A 27 -20.68 -7.11 22.76
C ILE A 27 -21.67 -6.13 22.11
N PRO A 28 -22.46 -5.37 22.90
CA PRO A 28 -23.36 -4.37 22.36
C PRO A 28 -22.56 -3.22 21.72
N GLY A 29 -22.97 -2.76 20.54
CA GLY A 29 -22.42 -1.56 19.92
C GLY A 29 -21.10 -1.72 19.15
N SER A 30 -20.45 -2.88 19.15
CA SER A 30 -19.29 -3.16 18.28
C SER A 30 -19.72 -3.96 17.04
N PHE A 31 -20.10 -3.27 15.97
CA PHE A 31 -20.49 -3.89 14.70
C PHE A 31 -19.31 -4.11 13.74
N SER A 32 -18.07 -4.18 14.22
CA SER A 32 -16.92 -4.45 13.36
C SER A 32 -16.69 -5.95 13.27
N ALA A 33 -16.85 -6.51 12.05
CA ALA A 33 -16.53 -7.89 11.69
C ALA A 33 -15.26 -8.38 12.41
N THR A 34 -15.22 -9.58 12.97
CA THR A 34 -14.01 -10.13 13.61
C THR A 34 -13.00 -10.64 12.57
N VAL A 35 -13.02 -10.04 11.37
CA VAL A 35 -12.01 -10.02 10.30
C VAL A 35 -12.06 -8.59 9.72
N GLY A 36 -11.65 -7.58 10.51
CA GLY A 36 -12.50 -6.38 10.67
C GLY A 36 -12.37 -5.18 9.75
N ILE A 37 -11.28 -4.99 9.01
CA ILE A 37 -11.23 -3.91 8.01
C ILE A 37 -10.38 -4.39 6.83
N GLY A 38 -11.02 -4.50 5.67
CA GLY A 38 -10.38 -4.83 4.40
C GLY A 38 -10.09 -3.56 3.62
N PHE A 39 -8.84 -3.41 3.18
CA PHE A 39 -8.43 -2.26 2.37
C PHE A 39 -7.82 -2.67 1.05
N THR A 40 -8.26 -2.05 -0.03
CA THR A 40 -7.71 -2.24 -1.37
C THR A 40 -6.52 -1.32 -1.61
N VAL A 41 -5.36 -1.93 -1.91
CA VAL A 41 -4.11 -1.24 -2.24
C VAL A 41 -3.68 -1.64 -3.65
N MET A 42 -3.31 -0.69 -4.49
CA MET A 42 -2.87 -0.97 -5.87
C MET A 42 -1.44 -0.49 -6.07
N LEU A 43 -0.63 -1.32 -6.75
CA LEU A 43 0.74 -0.97 -7.14
C LEU A 43 0.72 -0.41 -8.56
N LEU A 44 1.29 0.78 -8.73
CA LEU A 44 1.35 1.52 -10.01
C LEU A 44 2.78 1.92 -10.35
N GLY A 45 3.01 2.26 -11.62
CA GLY A 45 4.31 2.64 -12.17
C GLY A 45 4.66 1.84 -13.42
N ASP A 46 5.72 2.26 -14.09
CA ASP A 46 6.14 1.68 -15.37
C ASP A 46 6.51 0.19 -15.29
N SER A 47 6.60 -0.46 -16.45
CA SER A 47 7.15 -1.82 -16.54
C SER A 47 8.59 -1.86 -16.03
N GLY A 48 8.97 -2.91 -15.31
CA GLY A 48 10.35 -3.09 -14.84
C GLY A 48 10.75 -2.31 -13.59
N VAL A 49 9.90 -1.44 -13.05
CA VAL A 49 10.22 -0.69 -11.80
C VAL A 49 10.24 -1.56 -10.54
N GLY A 50 9.71 -2.79 -10.62
CA GLY A 50 9.81 -3.79 -9.56
C GLY A 50 8.58 -3.97 -8.67
N LYS A 51 7.38 -3.59 -9.13
CA LYS A 51 6.09 -3.77 -8.40
C LYS A 51 5.86 -5.20 -7.91
N SER A 52 6.00 -6.19 -8.79
CA SER A 52 5.82 -7.60 -8.44
C SER A 52 6.85 -8.11 -7.43
N CYS A 53 8.11 -7.68 -7.58
CA CYS A 53 9.16 -8.00 -6.61
C CYS A 53 8.89 -7.35 -5.25
N PHE A 54 8.37 -6.12 -5.25
CA PHE A 54 7.98 -5.38 -4.05
C PHE A 54 6.85 -6.10 -3.31
N LEU A 55 5.81 -6.57 -4.03
CA LEU A 55 4.73 -7.37 -3.46
C LEU A 55 5.23 -8.72 -2.92
N SER A 56 6.04 -9.44 -3.70
CA SER A 56 6.60 -10.74 -3.28
C SER A 56 7.48 -10.58 -2.03
N ARG A 57 8.31 -9.55 -1.98
CA ARG A 57 9.12 -9.24 -0.79
C ARG A 57 8.26 -8.96 0.42
N PHE A 58 7.20 -8.17 0.26
CA PHE A 58 6.27 -7.91 1.36
C PHE A 58 5.57 -9.19 1.82
N LYS A 59 5.06 -10.00 0.90
CA LYS A 59 4.23 -11.17 1.24
C LYS A 59 5.05 -12.33 1.79
N ASP A 60 6.06 -12.75 1.03
CA ASP A 60 6.78 -14.01 1.21
C ASP A 60 8.16 -13.81 1.83
N GLY A 61 8.58 -12.56 2.06
CA GLY A 61 9.94 -12.27 2.54
C GLY A 61 11.02 -12.68 1.56
N ALA A 62 10.67 -12.92 0.30
CA ALA A 62 11.55 -13.44 -0.74
C ALA A 62 11.79 -12.42 -1.85
N PHE A 63 12.91 -12.58 -2.56
CA PHE A 63 13.18 -11.86 -3.81
C PHE A 63 13.62 -12.87 -4.85
N LEU A 64 12.85 -12.96 -5.93
CA LEU A 64 13.10 -13.87 -7.04
C LEU A 64 14.17 -13.25 -7.95
N SER A 65 15.44 -13.45 -7.62
CA SER A 65 16.58 -13.05 -8.46
C SER A 65 16.60 -13.89 -9.74
N GLY A 66 16.70 -13.23 -10.91
CA GLY A 66 17.11 -13.91 -12.16
C GLY A 66 15.99 -14.35 -13.10
N THR A 67 14.72 -14.00 -12.85
CA THR A 67 13.66 -14.22 -13.84
C THR A 67 12.79 -12.97 -13.96
N PHE A 68 13.13 -12.09 -14.89
CA PHE A 68 12.21 -11.02 -15.30
C PHE A 68 11.06 -11.65 -16.08
N ILE A 69 10.01 -12.05 -15.37
CA ILE A 69 8.75 -12.44 -15.97
C ILE A 69 7.90 -11.18 -15.99
N ALA A 70 7.63 -10.65 -17.19
CA ALA A 70 6.69 -9.56 -17.34
C ALA A 70 5.32 -10.00 -16.81
N THR A 71 4.77 -9.27 -15.85
CA THR A 71 3.43 -9.54 -15.33
C THR A 71 2.43 -9.40 -16.48
N VAL A 72 1.69 -10.46 -16.75
CA VAL A 72 0.59 -10.46 -17.71
C VAL A 72 -0.70 -10.23 -16.94
N GLY A 73 -1.39 -9.12 -17.21
CA GLY A 73 -2.64 -8.77 -16.53
C GLY A 73 -2.43 -8.18 -15.13
N ILE A 74 -3.29 -8.55 -14.18
CA ILE A 74 -3.27 -8.04 -12.80
C ILE A 74 -3.23 -9.24 -11.84
N ASP A 75 -2.26 -9.26 -10.92
CA ASP A 75 -2.20 -10.27 -9.86
C ASP A 75 -2.82 -9.71 -8.57
N PHE A 76 -3.51 -10.56 -7.82
CA PHE A 76 -4.24 -10.19 -6.61
C PHE A 76 -3.76 -11.01 -5.41
N ARG A 77 -3.38 -10.33 -4.33
CA ARG A 77 -2.87 -10.97 -3.11
C ARG A 77 -3.53 -10.39 -1.86
N ASN A 78 -3.81 -11.26 -0.91
CA ASN A 78 -4.27 -10.87 0.42
C ASN A 78 -3.15 -11.01 1.45
N LYS A 79 -2.99 -10.02 2.33
CA LYS A 79 -2.13 -10.12 3.52
C LYS A 79 -2.77 -9.42 4.71
N VAL A 80 -2.77 -10.10 5.86
CA VAL A 80 -3.21 -9.51 7.14
C VAL A 80 -1.99 -8.93 7.84
N VAL A 81 -2.10 -7.67 8.25
CA VAL A 81 -1.08 -6.96 9.05
C VAL A 81 -1.67 -6.53 10.39
N ALA A 82 -0.84 -6.43 11.41
CA ALA A 82 -1.23 -5.90 12.72
C ALA A 82 -0.85 -4.41 12.79
N VAL A 83 -1.83 -3.54 13.02
CA VAL A 83 -1.64 -2.09 13.13
C VAL A 83 -2.24 -1.58 14.43
N ASP A 84 -1.38 -1.12 15.35
CA ASP A 84 -1.71 -0.75 16.73
C ASP A 84 -2.63 -1.80 17.42
N GLY A 85 -2.23 -3.08 17.36
CA GLY A 85 -2.97 -4.20 17.96
C GLY A 85 -4.21 -4.68 17.18
N VAL A 86 -4.59 -4.00 16.10
CA VAL A 86 -5.76 -4.36 15.27
C VAL A 86 -5.31 -5.09 14.00
N LYS A 87 -5.97 -6.22 13.67
CA LYS A 87 -5.73 -6.94 12.41
C LYS A 87 -6.42 -6.24 11.24
N VAL A 88 -5.64 -5.80 10.27
CA VAL A 88 -6.08 -5.14 9.03
C VAL A 88 -5.77 -6.07 7.85
N LYS A 89 -6.75 -6.30 6.97
CA LYS A 89 -6.57 -7.12 5.76
C LYS A 89 -6.30 -6.21 4.56
N LEU A 90 -5.12 -6.33 3.96
CA LEU A 90 -4.77 -5.66 2.71
C LEU A 90 -5.09 -6.57 1.52
N GLN A 91 -5.83 -6.03 0.57
CA GLN A 91 -6.17 -6.57 -0.74
C GLN A 91 -5.28 -5.87 -1.77
N ILE A 92 -4.16 -6.50 -2.13
CA ILE A 92 -3.10 -5.86 -2.91
C ILE A 92 -3.20 -6.31 -4.37
N TRP A 93 -3.32 -5.33 -5.26
CA TRP A 93 -3.39 -5.51 -6.70
C TRP A 93 -2.05 -5.11 -7.31
N ASP A 94 -1.33 -6.09 -7.87
CA ASP A 94 -0.12 -5.87 -8.67
C ASP A 94 -0.51 -5.74 -10.13
N THR A 95 -0.28 -4.57 -10.70
CA THR A 95 -0.58 -4.33 -12.12
C THR A 95 0.60 -4.67 -13.00
N ALA A 96 0.32 -5.24 -14.17
CA ALA A 96 1.26 -5.16 -15.27
C ALA A 96 1.60 -3.70 -15.52
N GLY A 97 2.89 -3.36 -15.48
CA GLY A 97 3.37 -2.03 -15.85
C GLY A 97 3.26 -1.73 -17.35
N GLN A 98 2.42 -2.44 -18.09
CA GLN A 98 2.20 -2.16 -19.50
C GLN A 98 1.30 -0.95 -19.66
N GLU A 99 1.95 0.15 -19.98
CA GLU A 99 1.43 1.41 -20.48
C GLU A 99 0.39 1.27 -21.60
N ARG A 100 0.36 0.14 -22.31
CA ARG A 100 -0.62 -0.16 -23.36
C ARG A 100 -2.03 -0.48 -22.85
N PHE A 101 -2.23 -0.70 -21.55
CA PHE A 101 -3.53 -1.02 -20.94
C PHE A 101 -4.04 0.06 -19.97
N ARG A 102 -3.59 1.31 -20.11
CA ARG A 102 -4.03 2.43 -19.24
C ARG A 102 -5.55 2.54 -19.11
N SER A 103 -6.32 2.35 -20.19
CA SER A 103 -7.79 2.37 -20.17
C SER A 103 -8.42 1.28 -19.28
N VAL A 104 -7.81 0.10 -19.19
CA VAL A 104 -8.26 -1.00 -18.31
C VAL A 104 -7.97 -0.67 -16.85
N THR A 105 -6.91 0.11 -16.58
CA THR A 105 -6.44 0.48 -15.24
C THR A 105 -7.40 1.48 -14.57
N HIS A 106 -8.08 2.33 -15.34
CA HIS A 106 -9.01 3.34 -14.82
C HIS A 106 -10.17 2.74 -14.03
N ALA A 107 -10.67 1.56 -14.44
CA ALA A 107 -11.74 0.86 -13.72
C ALA A 107 -11.33 0.47 -12.30
N TYR A 108 -10.04 0.13 -12.10
CA TYR A 108 -9.51 -0.30 -10.80
C TYR A 108 -9.14 0.86 -9.87
N TYR A 109 -8.86 2.05 -10.42
CA TYR A 109 -8.62 3.25 -9.60
C TYR A 109 -9.82 3.62 -8.73
N ARG A 110 -11.04 3.34 -9.20
CA ARG A 110 -12.28 3.69 -8.48
C ARG A 110 -12.44 2.92 -7.17
N ASP A 111 -11.92 1.70 -7.09
CA ASP A 111 -12.10 0.84 -5.93
C ASP A 111 -10.83 0.78 -5.04
N ALA A 112 -9.74 1.41 -5.47
CA ALA A 112 -8.52 1.51 -4.70
C ALA A 112 -8.67 2.55 -3.58
N GLN A 113 -8.36 2.13 -2.34
CA GLN A 113 -8.32 3.03 -1.18
C GLN A 113 -6.91 3.58 -0.97
N ALA A 114 -5.88 2.87 -1.45
CA ALA A 114 -4.54 3.39 -1.55
C ALA A 114 -3.82 2.98 -2.83
N LEU A 115 -2.91 3.84 -3.27
CA LEU A 115 -2.06 3.69 -4.44
C LEU A 115 -0.60 3.84 -4.02
N LEU A 116 0.19 2.80 -4.24
CA LEU A 116 1.64 2.85 -4.13
C LEU A 116 2.21 3.06 -5.54
N LEU A 117 2.75 4.25 -5.78
CA LEU A 117 3.29 4.63 -7.09
C LEU A 117 4.82 4.47 -7.06
N LEU A 118 5.33 3.50 -7.82
CA LEU A 118 6.75 3.15 -7.85
C LEU A 118 7.44 3.70 -9.10
N TYR A 119 8.64 4.24 -8.91
CA TYR A 119 9.64 4.40 -9.98
C TYR A 119 10.92 3.65 -9.62
N ASP A 120 11.82 3.49 -10.59
CA ASP A 120 13.14 2.91 -10.42
C ASP A 120 14.20 4.01 -10.32
N ILE A 121 14.98 4.04 -9.24
CA ILE A 121 16.01 5.08 -9.06
C ILE A 121 17.13 5.03 -10.11
N THR A 122 17.30 3.91 -10.83
CA THR A 122 18.29 3.77 -11.91
C THR A 122 17.72 4.15 -13.28
N SER A 123 16.41 4.44 -13.37
CA SER A 123 15.74 4.79 -14.62
C SER A 123 15.09 6.17 -14.54
N LYS A 124 15.77 7.18 -15.10
CA LYS A 124 15.24 8.55 -15.21
C LYS A 124 13.90 8.59 -15.95
N ILE A 125 13.72 7.76 -16.99
CA ILE A 125 12.46 7.67 -17.75
C ILE A 125 11.29 7.29 -16.83
N SER A 126 11.49 6.29 -15.95
CA SER A 126 10.44 5.86 -15.03
C SER A 126 10.04 6.95 -14.03
N PHE A 127 10.99 7.81 -13.66
CA PHE A 127 10.75 8.96 -12.79
C PHE A 127 10.03 10.11 -13.52
N ASP A 128 10.47 10.44 -14.74
CA ASP A 128 9.86 11.50 -15.54
C ASP A 128 8.37 11.18 -15.84
N ASN A 129 8.02 9.89 -15.97
CA ASN A 129 6.64 9.42 -16.14
C ASN A 129 5.75 9.54 -14.88
N ILE A 130 6.31 9.74 -13.68
CA ILE A 130 5.53 9.85 -12.43
C ILE A 130 4.53 11.00 -12.47
N ARG A 131 4.87 12.13 -13.11
CA ARG A 131 3.95 13.26 -13.26
C ARG A 131 2.69 12.87 -14.04
N ALA A 132 2.84 12.09 -15.10
CA ALA A 132 1.71 11.59 -15.88
C ALA A 132 0.83 10.64 -15.06
N TRP A 133 1.46 9.71 -14.32
CA TRP A 133 0.74 8.83 -13.39
C TRP A 133 -0.05 9.62 -12.33
N LEU A 134 0.57 10.63 -11.70
CA LEU A 134 -0.10 11.46 -10.70
C LEU A 134 -1.26 12.25 -11.28
N SER A 135 -1.13 12.80 -12.48
CA SER A 135 -2.22 13.49 -13.19
C SER A 135 -3.39 12.54 -13.47
N GLU A 136 -3.13 11.33 -13.99
CA GLU A 136 -4.17 10.32 -14.22
C GLU A 136 -4.87 9.91 -12.92
N ILE A 137 -4.10 9.69 -11.84
CA ILE A 137 -4.68 9.36 -10.53
C ILE A 137 -5.61 10.48 -10.04
N HIS A 138 -5.20 11.75 -10.17
CA HIS A 138 -6.04 12.88 -9.77
C HIS A 138 -7.32 13.01 -10.61
N GLU A 139 -7.29 12.59 -11.87
CA GLU A 139 -8.45 12.64 -12.77
C GLU A 139 -9.45 11.51 -12.51
N TYR A 140 -8.96 10.29 -12.24
CA TYR A 140 -9.80 9.08 -12.26
C TYR A 140 -10.01 8.39 -10.91
N ALA A 141 -9.16 8.62 -9.91
CA ALA A 141 -9.28 7.98 -8.60
C ALA A 141 -10.29 8.68 -7.68
N GLN A 142 -10.65 8.03 -6.57
CA GLN A 142 -11.49 8.66 -5.54
C GLN A 142 -10.75 9.82 -4.88
N LYS A 143 -11.47 10.89 -4.53
CA LYS A 143 -10.89 12.10 -3.92
C LYS A 143 -10.09 11.83 -2.63
N ASP A 144 -10.48 10.80 -1.87
CA ASP A 144 -9.86 10.45 -0.59
C ASP A 144 -8.88 9.27 -0.68
N VAL A 145 -8.42 8.91 -1.89
CA VAL A 145 -7.43 7.85 -2.05
C VAL A 145 -6.10 8.23 -1.38
N VAL A 146 -5.47 7.29 -0.68
CA VAL A 146 -4.14 7.49 -0.10
C VAL A 146 -3.09 7.22 -1.17
N ILE A 147 -2.24 8.18 -1.49
CA ILE A 147 -1.16 8.02 -2.49
C ILE A 147 0.17 8.07 -1.77
N MET A 148 1.10 7.19 -2.12
CA MET A 148 2.50 7.23 -1.66
C MET A 148 3.45 7.01 -2.83
N LEU A 149 4.46 7.88 -2.94
CA LEU A 149 5.52 7.78 -3.95
C LEU A 149 6.68 6.93 -3.41
N LEU A 150 7.16 5.99 -4.21
CA LEU A 150 8.22 5.06 -3.84
C LEU A 150 9.34 5.04 -4.89
N GLY A 151 10.56 5.37 -4.48
CA GLY A 151 11.76 5.17 -5.30
C GLY A 151 12.37 3.79 -5.04
N ASN A 152 12.12 2.81 -5.90
CA ASN A 152 12.57 1.43 -5.70
C ASN A 152 13.98 1.19 -6.27
N LYS A 153 14.58 0.05 -5.92
CA LYS A 153 15.95 -0.38 -6.27
C LYS A 153 17.05 0.48 -5.62
N ALA A 154 16.79 1.00 -4.42
CA ALA A 154 17.76 1.78 -3.64
C ALA A 154 19.08 1.04 -3.36
N ASP A 155 19.10 -0.29 -3.47
CA ASP A 155 20.32 -1.10 -3.39
C ASP A 155 21.30 -0.89 -4.56
N MET A 156 20.83 -0.34 -5.69
CA MET A 156 21.63 -0.06 -6.89
C MET A 156 22.18 1.38 -6.88
N SER A 157 22.72 1.83 -5.75
CA SER A 157 23.20 3.21 -5.58
C SER A 157 24.29 3.63 -6.57
N GLY A 158 25.12 2.68 -7.04
CA GLY A 158 26.15 2.93 -8.05
C GLY A 158 25.60 3.19 -9.47
N GLU A 159 24.35 2.82 -9.74
CA GLU A 159 23.66 3.00 -11.02
C GLU A 159 22.55 4.08 -10.92
N ARG A 160 22.56 4.88 -9.84
CA ARG A 160 21.52 5.87 -9.57
C ARG A 160 21.47 6.93 -10.68
N ALA A 161 20.30 7.06 -11.31
CA ALA A 161 19.98 8.08 -12.30
C ALA A 161 19.08 9.20 -11.74
N VAL A 162 18.41 8.95 -10.61
CA VAL A 162 17.48 9.88 -9.95
C VAL A 162 17.94 10.14 -8.53
N ARG A 163 18.14 11.41 -8.16
CA ARG A 163 18.56 11.77 -6.81
C ARG A 163 17.41 11.61 -5.83
N THR A 164 17.71 11.30 -4.59
CA THR A 164 16.69 11.17 -3.54
C THR A 164 15.95 12.50 -3.33
N GLU A 165 16.66 13.62 -3.50
CA GLU A 165 16.10 14.97 -3.39
C GLU A 165 15.08 15.27 -4.50
N ASP A 166 15.28 14.74 -5.71
CA ASP A 166 14.35 14.94 -6.83
C ASP A 166 13.00 14.24 -6.53
N GLY A 167 13.07 13.00 -6.03
CA GLY A 167 11.90 12.25 -5.57
C GLY A 167 11.18 12.95 -4.41
N ALA A 168 11.92 13.44 -3.42
CA ALA A 168 11.37 14.17 -2.30
C ALA A 168 10.74 15.52 -2.72
N SER A 169 11.36 16.23 -3.66
CA SER A 169 10.83 17.49 -4.18
C SER A 169 9.53 17.28 -4.94
N LEU A 170 9.46 16.27 -5.80
CA LEU A 170 8.25 15.91 -6.53
C LEU A 170 7.13 15.49 -5.56
N ALA A 171 7.46 14.72 -4.53
CA ALA A 171 6.48 14.30 -3.54
C ALA A 171 5.87 15.49 -2.77
N ARG A 172 6.71 16.46 -2.38
CA ARG A 172 6.24 17.72 -1.76
C ARG A 172 5.36 18.53 -2.68
N GLU A 173 5.70 18.62 -3.97
CA GLU A 173 4.91 19.33 -4.97
C GLU A 173 3.48 18.79 -5.07
N TYR A 174 3.31 17.46 -4.99
CA TYR A 174 2.00 16.80 -5.05
C TYR A 174 1.39 16.50 -3.67
N GLY A 175 2.05 16.89 -2.58
CA GLY A 175 1.55 16.66 -1.22
C GLY A 175 1.42 15.18 -0.83
N VAL A 176 2.25 14.30 -1.39
CA VAL A 176 2.24 12.85 -1.10
C VAL A 176 3.48 12.43 -0.31
N PRO A 177 3.39 11.42 0.59
CA PRO A 177 4.57 10.88 1.27
C PRO A 177 5.54 10.21 0.29
N PHE A 178 6.83 10.25 0.62
CA PHE A 178 7.88 9.64 -0.17
C PHE A 178 8.86 8.83 0.67
N MET A 179 9.21 7.64 0.16
CA MET A 179 10.34 6.86 0.67
C MET A 179 11.08 6.15 -0.47
N GLU A 180 12.38 5.94 -0.29
CA GLU A 180 13.11 5.00 -1.13
C GLU A 180 12.98 3.59 -0.56
N THR A 181 12.91 2.60 -1.44
CA THR A 181 12.69 1.21 -1.10
C THR A 181 13.63 0.31 -1.88
N SER A 182 13.80 -0.92 -1.40
CA SER A 182 14.48 -1.95 -2.17
C SER A 182 13.77 -3.27 -1.94
N ALA A 183 13.07 -3.75 -2.98
CA ALA A 183 12.51 -5.11 -2.99
C ALA A 183 13.60 -6.19 -2.78
N LYS A 184 14.84 -5.92 -3.22
CA LYS A 184 15.96 -6.85 -3.08
C LYS A 184 16.42 -6.99 -1.64
N THR A 185 16.56 -5.90 -0.90
CA THR A 185 17.06 -5.91 0.50
C THR A 185 15.95 -5.96 1.54
N GLY A 186 14.73 -5.59 1.17
CA GLY A 186 13.61 -5.39 2.09
C GLY A 186 13.52 -3.97 2.64
N LEU A 187 14.45 -3.07 2.29
CA LEU A 187 14.46 -1.68 2.75
C LEU A 187 13.10 -1.03 2.52
N ASN A 188 12.48 -0.56 3.60
CA ASN A 188 11.20 0.15 3.64
C ASN A 188 10.00 -0.55 2.99
N VAL A 189 10.11 -1.82 2.59
CA VAL A 189 9.01 -2.56 1.94
C VAL A 189 7.85 -2.75 2.92
N GLU A 190 8.12 -3.32 4.09
CA GLU A 190 7.09 -3.50 5.12
C GLU A 190 6.56 -2.16 5.65
N LEU A 191 7.45 -1.18 5.82
CA LEU A 191 7.09 0.15 6.29
C LEU A 191 6.07 0.84 5.38
N ALA A 192 6.23 0.75 4.05
CA ALA A 192 5.29 1.34 3.10
C ALA A 192 3.87 0.78 3.26
N PHE A 193 3.73 -0.55 3.34
CA PHE A 193 2.42 -1.19 3.50
C PHE A 193 1.81 -0.92 4.88
N LEU A 194 2.61 -0.92 5.95
CA LEU A 194 2.13 -0.60 7.30
C LEU A 194 1.70 0.86 7.44
N ALA A 195 2.44 1.80 6.83
CA ALA A 195 2.10 3.22 6.84
C ALA A 195 0.73 3.46 6.17
N VAL A 196 0.51 2.86 4.99
CA VAL A 196 -0.77 2.94 4.29
C VAL A 196 -1.88 2.24 5.08
N ALA A 197 -1.64 1.05 5.62
CA ALA A 197 -2.63 0.33 6.42
C ALA A 197 -3.07 1.14 7.66
N LYS A 198 -2.13 1.86 8.28
CA LYS A 198 -2.39 2.75 9.42
C LYS A 198 -3.22 3.96 9.05
N GLU A 199 -2.84 4.67 7.99
CA GLU A 199 -3.62 5.79 7.46
C GLU A 199 -5.05 5.37 7.14
N LEU A 200 -5.23 4.26 6.41
CA LEU A 200 -6.55 3.77 6.02
C LEU A 200 -7.38 3.34 7.24
N LYS A 201 -6.78 2.62 8.19
CA LYS A 201 -7.43 2.24 9.45
C LYS A 201 -7.93 3.49 10.18
N GLN A 202 -7.11 4.53 10.31
CA GLN A 202 -7.51 5.74 11.02
C GLN A 202 -8.60 6.51 10.30
N ARG A 203 -8.54 6.61 8.96
CA ARG A 203 -9.65 7.18 8.16
C ARG A 203 -10.96 6.41 8.35
N ALA A 204 -10.90 5.09 8.48
CA ALA A 204 -12.09 4.25 8.67
C ALA A 204 -12.66 4.27 10.10
N VAL A 205 -11.84 4.58 11.10
CA VAL A 205 -12.22 4.55 12.54
C VAL A 205 -12.51 5.96 13.10
N GLN A 206 -12.14 7.02 12.37
CA GLN A 206 -12.27 8.40 12.86
C GLN A 206 -13.69 8.73 13.36
N ALA A 207 -13.79 8.97 14.67
CA ALA A 207 -14.88 9.70 15.28
C ALA A 207 -14.67 11.21 15.04
N PRO A 208 -15.75 12.00 14.87
CA PRO A 208 -15.62 13.44 14.66
C PRO A 208 -14.89 14.11 15.85
N GLY A 209 -13.70 14.68 15.60
CA GLY A 209 -12.95 15.50 16.57
C GLY A 209 -11.51 15.06 16.89
N GLU A 210 -11.06 13.87 16.46
CA GLU A 210 -9.66 13.45 16.67
C GLU A 210 -8.70 13.99 15.59
N PRO A 211 -7.43 14.30 15.96
CA PRO A 211 -6.43 14.75 15.00
C PRO A 211 -6.18 13.68 13.93
N ARG A 212 -6.20 14.11 12.66
CA ARG A 212 -5.96 13.23 11.51
C ARG A 212 -4.50 12.75 11.54
N PHE A 213 -4.30 11.44 11.48
CA PHE A 213 -2.98 10.89 11.27
C PHE A 213 -2.43 11.40 9.95
N GLN A 214 -1.17 11.83 9.98
CA GLN A 214 -0.46 12.29 8.81
C GLN A 214 0.60 11.27 8.46
N ILE A 215 0.31 10.48 7.43
CA ILE A 215 1.25 9.51 6.89
C ILE A 215 2.63 10.12 6.54
N HIS A 216 2.68 11.41 6.17
CA HIS A 216 3.92 12.15 5.94
C HIS A 216 4.83 12.17 7.19
N ASP A 217 4.30 12.65 8.31
CA ASP A 217 5.02 12.74 9.60
C ASP A 217 5.48 11.36 10.09
N TYR A 218 4.64 10.35 9.91
CA TYR A 218 4.99 8.98 10.27
C TYR A 218 6.20 8.49 9.46
N VAL A 219 6.18 8.67 8.13
CA VAL A 219 7.28 8.25 7.26
C VAL A 219 8.57 9.00 7.58
N GLU A 220 8.50 10.32 7.83
CA GLU A 220 9.67 11.11 8.22
C GLU A 220 10.24 10.68 9.58
N SER A 221 9.39 10.39 10.57
CA SER A 221 9.84 9.92 11.88
C SER A 221 10.60 8.59 11.80
N GLN A 222 10.19 7.68 10.91
CA GLN A 222 10.84 6.38 10.72
C GLN A 222 12.17 6.49 9.97
N ARG A 223 12.30 7.48 9.07
CA ARG A 223 13.60 7.84 8.45
C ARG A 223 14.60 8.35 9.50
N SER A 224 14.18 9.21 10.42
CA SER A 224 15.07 9.71 11.48
C SER A 224 15.58 8.60 12.39
N LYS A 225 14.72 7.63 12.75
CA LYS A 225 15.08 6.49 13.61
C LYS A 225 16.06 5.53 12.95
N SER A 226 15.92 5.30 11.65
CA SER A 226 16.84 4.43 10.89
C SER A 226 18.20 5.10 10.66
N SER A 227 18.27 6.43 10.61
CA SER A 227 19.53 7.19 10.56
C SER A 227 20.31 7.17 11.89
N CYS A 228 19.62 7.25 13.02
CA CYS A 228 20.28 7.26 14.35
C CYS A 228 20.91 5.93 14.77
N CYS A 229 20.50 4.80 14.18
CA CYS A 229 21.10 3.49 14.50
C CYS A 229 22.32 3.14 13.64
N ALA A 230 22.74 4.02 12.71
CA ALA A 230 23.93 3.82 11.88
C ALA A 230 25.23 4.35 12.51
N PHE A 231 25.15 4.95 13.70
CA PHE A 231 26.28 5.45 14.48
C PHE A 231 26.15 5.02 15.95
N ALA A 232 26.17 3.71 16.20
CA ALA A 232 26.36 3.14 17.53
C ALA A 232 27.14 1.83 17.43
#